data_AF-A0A7Y8HIB0-F1
#
_entry.id   AF-A0A7Y8HIB0-F1
#
_cell.length_a   1.000
_cell.length_b   1.000
_cell.length_c   1.000
_cell.angle_alpha   90.00
_cell.angle_beta   90.00
_cell.angle_gamma   90.00
#
_symmetry.space_group_name_H-M   'P 1'
#
loop_
_entity.id
_entity.type
_entity.pdbx_description
1 polymer ?
#
loop_
_entity_poly.entity_id
_entity_poly.type
_entity_poly.pdbx_seq_one_letter_code
_entity_poly.pdbx_strand_id
1 'polypeptide(L)'
;MLFTGKKIIDLSQEIYTGMPVYPGHAKTVIWEHVSHEETKRNLGTGFSYQSSGIMMCDHGPTHVDSVSHLSPDPKAPSVDEIPLEHCITSGICIDVSDVPVQTQFGPEKIEAQLKKWKLDIRPGDVVLFYTGHYERYYGKPEYSSHQPGLTRAAT
;
A
#
# COMPACT_ATOMS: atom_id res chain seq x y z
N MET A 1 -3.48 26.78 0.96
CA MET A 1 -2.94 25.41 1.13
C MET A 1 -3.98 24.45 0.58
N LEU A 2 -3.61 23.48 -0.26
CA LEU A 2 -4.56 22.59 -0.98
C LEU A 2 -5.55 21.82 -0.08
N PHE A 3 -5.32 21.78 1.24
CA PHE A 3 -6.09 20.98 2.19
C PHE A 3 -6.82 21.78 3.27
N THR A 4 -6.91 23.11 3.16
CA THR A 4 -7.63 23.92 4.15
C THR A 4 -9.11 23.50 4.22
N GLY A 5 -9.57 23.10 5.42
CA GLY A 5 -10.94 22.61 5.64
C GLY A 5 -11.22 21.20 5.11
N LYS A 6 -10.18 20.42 4.76
CA LYS A 6 -10.31 19.02 4.35
C LYS A 6 -9.81 18.08 5.46
N LYS A 7 -10.37 16.87 5.51
CA LYS A 7 -9.89 15.78 6.36
C LYS A 7 -8.89 14.95 5.58
N ILE A 8 -7.71 14.72 6.16
CA ILE A 8 -6.72 13.78 5.64
C ILE A 8 -6.98 12.42 6.30
N ILE A 9 -7.01 11.37 5.50
CA ILE A 9 -7.18 9.98 5.96
C ILE A 9 -5.91 9.24 5.55
N ASP A 10 -5.24 8.64 6.52
CA ASP A 10 -4.11 7.75 6.25
C ASP A 10 -4.62 6.36 5.88
N LEU A 11 -4.17 5.84 4.74
CA LEU A 11 -4.48 4.50 4.22
C LEU A 11 -3.29 3.54 4.36
N SER A 12 -2.21 3.99 5.02
CA SER A 12 -0.98 3.24 5.19
C SER A 12 -1.07 2.31 6.40
N GLN A 13 -0.41 1.16 6.30
CA GLN A 13 -0.16 0.29 7.44
C GLN A 13 1.11 0.73 8.17
N GLU A 14 1.19 0.44 9.48
CA GLU A 14 2.42 0.64 10.24
C GLU A 14 3.55 -0.23 9.68
N ILE A 15 4.74 0.35 9.51
CA ILE A 15 5.95 -0.38 9.11
C ILE A 15 6.68 -0.83 10.37
N TYR A 16 6.79 -2.14 10.59
CA TYR A 16 7.50 -2.69 11.75
C TYR A 16 8.22 -4.00 11.43
N THR A 17 9.22 -4.34 12.24
CA THR A 17 9.97 -5.59 12.11
C THR A 17 9.05 -6.80 12.32
N GLY A 18 9.05 -7.73 11.36
CA GLY A 18 8.26 -8.97 11.46
C GLY A 18 6.80 -8.82 11.04
N MET A 19 6.41 -7.69 10.44
CA MET A 19 5.11 -7.54 9.81
C MET A 19 4.87 -8.60 8.71
N PRO A 20 3.60 -8.94 8.39
CA PRO A 20 3.30 -9.89 7.32
C PRO A 20 3.87 -9.45 5.98
N VAL A 21 4.47 -10.38 5.24
CA VAL A 21 4.95 -10.17 3.86
C VAL A 21 4.53 -11.35 3.00
N TYR A 22 4.38 -11.14 1.70
CA TYR A 22 4.07 -12.21 0.75
C TYR A 22 5.15 -13.31 0.80
N PRO A 23 4.78 -14.61 0.74
CA PRO A 23 5.75 -15.70 0.73
C PRO A 23 6.78 -15.54 -0.39
N GLY A 24 8.06 -15.46 -0.04
CA GLY A 24 9.17 -15.27 -0.98
C GLY A 24 9.73 -13.84 -1.04
N HIS A 25 9.04 -12.85 -0.46
CA HIS A 25 9.54 -11.47 -0.40
C HIS A 25 10.51 -11.25 0.77
N ALA A 26 11.38 -10.24 0.62
CA ALA A 26 12.28 -9.81 1.68
C ALA A 26 11.50 -9.38 2.94
N LYS A 27 12.03 -9.71 4.12
CA LYS A 27 11.41 -9.33 5.39
C LYS A 27 11.68 -7.87 5.71
N THR A 28 10.71 -7.21 6.33
CA THR A 28 10.91 -5.88 6.94
C THR A 28 11.72 -6.02 8.22
N VAL A 29 12.84 -5.29 8.31
CA VAL A 29 13.70 -5.21 9.49
C VAL A 29 14.02 -3.75 9.75
N ILE A 30 13.73 -3.31 10.98
CA ILE A 30 14.11 -2.02 11.53
C ILE A 30 15.03 -2.28 12.72
N TRP A 31 16.16 -1.59 12.77
CA TRP A 31 17.10 -1.67 13.88
C TRP A 31 17.59 -0.29 14.28
N GLU A 32 17.89 -0.12 15.56
CA GLU A 32 18.66 1.04 16.01
C GLU A 32 20.10 0.87 15.54
N HIS A 33 20.59 1.80 14.73
CA HIS A 33 21.94 1.78 14.21
C HIS A 33 22.93 2.42 15.20
N VAL A 34 22.55 3.56 15.79
CA VAL A 34 23.30 4.24 16.86
C VAL A 34 22.31 4.91 17.82
N SER A 35 22.58 4.82 19.12
CA SER A 35 21.76 5.42 20.18
C SER A 35 22.22 6.83 20.57
N HIS A 36 21.36 7.60 21.24
CA HIS A 36 21.75 8.87 21.86
C HIS A 36 22.90 8.72 22.88
N GLU A 37 22.91 7.64 23.68
CA GLU A 37 23.97 7.40 24.68
C GLU A 37 25.32 7.15 24.01
N GLU A 38 25.32 6.39 22.93
CA GLU A 38 26.53 6.13 22.15
C GLU A 38 27.04 7.40 21.46
N THR A 39 26.18 8.15 20.76
CA THR A 39 26.63 9.36 20.05
C THR A 39 27.06 10.46 21.02
N LYS A 40 26.39 10.62 22.17
CA LYS A 40 26.81 11.55 23.22
C LYS A 40 28.24 11.26 23.70
N ARG A 41 28.54 9.98 23.95
CA ARG A 41 29.88 9.52 24.35
C ARG A 41 30.91 9.76 23.25
N ASN A 42 30.57 9.45 22.00
CA ASN A 42 31.52 9.50 20.88
C ASN A 42 31.80 10.95 20.42
N LEU A 43 30.81 11.85 20.48
CA LEU A 43 30.97 13.23 20.02
C LEU A 43 31.65 14.12 21.07
N GLY A 44 31.38 13.91 22.36
CA GLY A 44 32.00 14.69 23.44
C GLY A 44 31.63 16.19 23.46
N THR A 45 30.69 16.62 22.62
CA THR A 45 30.26 18.04 22.50
C THR A 45 29.02 18.37 23.32
N GLY A 46 28.43 17.37 24.00
CA GLY A 46 27.13 17.50 24.68
C GLY A 46 25.91 17.37 23.75
N PHE A 47 26.11 17.42 22.43
CA PHE A 47 25.11 17.06 21.42
C PHE A 47 25.00 15.53 21.29
N SER A 48 23.80 15.03 20.98
CA SER A 48 23.57 13.61 20.67
C SER A 48 22.44 13.42 19.67
N TYR A 49 22.46 12.29 18.98
CA TYR A 49 21.44 11.88 18.03
C TYR A 49 21.25 10.36 18.08
N GLN A 50 20.11 9.89 17.59
CA GLN A 50 19.85 8.48 17.31
C GLN A 50 19.64 8.32 15.81
N SER A 51 20.07 7.20 15.27
CA SER A 51 19.78 6.82 13.89
C SER A 51 19.38 5.35 13.83
N SER A 52 18.45 5.04 12.94
CA SER A 52 17.96 3.68 12.71
C SER A 52 18.18 3.30 11.25
N GLY A 53 18.37 2.01 11.01
CA GLY A 53 18.34 1.44 9.67
C GLY A 53 17.02 0.76 9.38
N ILE A 54 16.67 0.71 8.10
CA ILE A 54 15.49 0.00 7.60
C ILE A 54 15.87 -0.83 6.36
N MET A 55 15.42 -2.08 6.36
CA MET A 55 15.41 -2.98 5.22
C MET A 55 13.95 -3.36 4.95
N MET A 56 13.49 -3.17 3.72
CA MET A 56 12.12 -3.49 3.31
C MET A 56 12.12 -4.03 1.88
N CYS A 57 11.12 -4.85 1.56
CA CYS A 57 10.81 -5.17 0.16
C CYS A 57 10.16 -3.94 -0.48
N ASP A 58 10.45 -3.68 -1.75
CA ASP A 58 9.68 -2.76 -2.59
C ASP A 58 8.19 -3.13 -2.69
N HIS A 59 7.86 -4.42 -2.51
CA HIS A 59 6.49 -4.96 -2.44
C HIS A 59 5.96 -5.17 -1.00
N GLY A 60 6.26 -4.28 -0.06
CA GLY A 60 5.65 -4.30 1.28
C GLY A 60 5.87 -3.00 2.08
N PRO A 61 5.16 -2.75 3.20
CA PRO A 61 3.69 -2.86 3.46
C PRO A 61 2.85 -2.22 2.35
N THR A 62 1.92 -1.30 2.64
CA THR A 62 1.27 -0.43 1.66
C THR A 62 2.32 0.12 0.69
N HIS A 63 2.21 -0.25 -0.58
CA HIS A 63 3.20 0.02 -1.62
C HIS A 63 2.52 0.33 -2.96
N VAL A 64 3.33 0.65 -3.96
CA VAL A 64 2.90 0.87 -5.35
C VAL A 64 3.73 -0.02 -6.25
N ASP A 65 3.07 -0.80 -7.10
CA ASP A 65 3.72 -1.56 -8.14
C ASP A 65 3.86 -0.72 -9.41
N SER A 66 5.05 -0.68 -9.98
CA SER A 66 5.32 -0.08 -11.29
C SER A 66 5.08 -1.08 -12.43
N VAL A 67 5.05 -0.61 -13.68
CA VAL A 67 4.84 -1.50 -14.83
C VAL A 67 5.95 -2.54 -14.96
N SER A 68 7.19 -2.17 -14.64
CA SER A 68 8.34 -3.07 -14.64
C SER A 68 8.23 -4.21 -13.62
N HIS A 69 7.30 -4.15 -12.64
CA HIS A 69 7.06 -5.25 -11.71
C HIS A 69 6.55 -6.51 -12.43
N LEU A 70 5.60 -6.33 -13.35
CA LEU A 70 4.94 -7.44 -14.04
C LEU A 70 5.39 -7.61 -15.50
N SER A 71 5.94 -6.56 -16.10
CA SER A 71 6.43 -6.61 -17.48
C SER A 71 7.87 -7.12 -17.53
N PRO A 72 8.17 -8.16 -18.32
CA PRO A 72 9.54 -8.62 -18.54
C PRO A 72 10.32 -7.75 -19.54
N ASP A 73 9.68 -6.74 -20.15
CA ASP A 73 10.36 -5.83 -21.07
C ASP A 73 11.36 -4.96 -20.28
N PRO A 74 12.67 -4.98 -20.60
CA PRO A 74 13.66 -4.14 -19.93
C PRO A 74 13.43 -2.63 -20.13
N LYS A 75 12.51 -2.22 -21.00
CA LYS A 75 12.08 -0.82 -21.20
C LYS A 75 10.78 -0.48 -20.46
N ALA A 76 10.20 -1.42 -19.71
CA ALA A 76 9.02 -1.13 -18.92
C ALA A 76 9.35 -0.07 -17.87
N PRO A 77 8.51 0.97 -17.70
CA PRO A 77 8.85 2.08 -16.82
C PRO A 77 8.91 1.63 -15.36
N SER A 78 9.96 2.06 -14.67
CA SER A 78 10.18 1.80 -13.25
C SER A 78 9.44 2.81 -12.36
N VAL A 79 9.45 2.57 -11.05
CA VAL A 79 8.69 3.36 -10.07
C VAL A 79 9.06 4.85 -10.07
N ASP A 80 10.32 5.18 -10.35
CA ASP A 80 10.83 6.55 -10.45
C ASP A 80 10.38 7.29 -11.71
N GLU A 81 9.81 6.58 -12.68
CA GLU A 81 9.23 7.14 -13.91
C GLU A 81 7.72 7.39 -13.80
N ILE A 82 7.09 7.07 -12.66
CA ILE A 82 5.67 7.32 -12.44
C ILE A 82 5.43 8.85 -12.35
N PRO A 83 4.58 9.44 -13.22
CA PRO A 83 4.28 10.86 -13.15
C PRO A 83 3.56 11.24 -11.85
N LEU A 84 3.92 12.37 -11.24
CA LEU A 84 3.35 12.82 -9.96
C LEU A 84 1.84 13.10 -10.05
N GLU A 85 1.34 13.49 -11.21
CA GLU A 85 -0.10 13.66 -11.48
C GLU A 85 -0.90 12.36 -11.33
N HIS A 86 -0.26 11.19 -11.44
CA HIS A 86 -0.89 9.91 -11.14
C HIS A 86 -0.90 9.59 -9.64
N CYS A 87 0.00 10.19 -8.86
CA CYS A 87 0.10 9.99 -7.41
C CYS A 87 -0.78 10.96 -6.59
N ILE A 88 -1.14 12.11 -7.17
CA ILE A 88 -1.99 13.12 -6.54
C ILE A 88 -3.17 13.41 -7.47
N THR A 89 -4.17 12.54 -7.40
CA THR A 89 -5.35 12.56 -8.27
C THR A 89 -6.65 12.33 -7.48
N SER A 90 -7.79 12.43 -8.15
CA SER A 90 -9.08 12.00 -7.59
C SER A 90 -9.10 10.48 -7.38
N GLY A 91 -9.80 10.06 -6.33
CA GLY A 91 -9.94 8.66 -6.00
C GLY A 91 -11.40 8.32 -5.73
N ILE A 92 -11.78 7.10 -6.10
CA ILE A 92 -13.08 6.52 -5.80
C ILE A 92 -12.87 5.21 -5.03
N CYS A 93 -13.57 5.05 -3.91
CA CYS A 93 -13.54 3.82 -3.13
C CYS A 93 -14.84 3.04 -3.33
N ILE A 94 -14.72 1.81 -3.81
CA ILE A 94 -15.82 0.91 -4.09
C ILE A 94 -15.82 -0.19 -3.02
N ASP A 95 -16.92 -0.26 -2.27
CA ASP A 95 -17.11 -1.30 -1.26
C ASP A 95 -17.47 -2.63 -1.92
N VAL A 96 -16.56 -3.59 -1.78
CA VAL A 96 -16.71 -4.99 -2.21
C VAL A 96 -16.47 -5.95 -1.04
N SER A 97 -16.62 -5.46 0.19
CA SER A 97 -16.33 -6.23 1.41
C SER A 97 -17.32 -7.38 1.67
N ASP A 98 -18.40 -7.46 0.90
CA ASP A 98 -19.34 -8.57 0.87
C ASP A 98 -18.92 -9.70 -0.10
N VAL A 99 -17.88 -9.50 -0.91
CA VAL A 99 -17.34 -10.55 -1.79
C VAL A 99 -16.71 -11.66 -0.94
N PRO A 100 -17.07 -12.94 -1.15
CA PRO A 100 -16.47 -14.04 -0.41
C PRO A 100 -14.95 -14.16 -0.62
N VAL A 101 -14.25 -14.60 0.42
CA VAL A 101 -12.82 -14.90 0.35
C VAL A 101 -12.51 -15.92 -0.75
N GLN A 102 -11.32 -15.85 -1.35
CA GLN A 102 -10.88 -16.79 -2.39
C GLN A 102 -11.80 -16.87 -3.61
N THR A 103 -12.57 -15.81 -3.86
CA THR A 103 -13.38 -15.67 -5.07
C THR A 103 -12.98 -14.42 -5.85
N GLN A 104 -13.58 -14.24 -7.02
CA GLN A 104 -13.34 -13.06 -7.85
C GLN A 104 -14.64 -12.30 -8.10
N PHE A 105 -14.51 -10.99 -8.29
CA PHE A 105 -15.58 -10.12 -8.73
C PHE A 105 -15.20 -9.40 -10.03
N GLY A 106 -16.20 -9.16 -10.88
CA GLY A 106 -16.01 -8.58 -12.22
C GLY A 106 -16.75 -7.26 -12.43
N PRO A 107 -16.83 -6.78 -13.69
CA PRO A 107 -17.46 -5.51 -14.03
C PRO A 107 -18.87 -5.35 -13.48
N GLU A 108 -19.69 -6.40 -13.52
CA GLU A 108 -21.08 -6.37 -13.01
C GLU A 108 -21.18 -5.93 -11.54
N LYS A 109 -20.26 -6.40 -10.69
CA LYS A 109 -20.20 -6.01 -9.27
C LYS A 109 -19.79 -4.55 -9.13
N ILE A 110 -18.81 -4.12 -9.91
CA ILE A 110 -18.29 -2.74 -9.91
C ILE A 110 -19.40 -1.79 -10.34
N GLU A 111 -20.04 -2.06 -11.48
CA GLU A 111 -21.16 -1.28 -12.02
C GLU A 111 -22.34 -1.19 -11.04
N ALA A 112 -22.68 -2.30 -10.38
CA ALA A 112 -23.74 -2.32 -9.37
C ALA A 112 -23.43 -1.39 -8.19
N GLN A 113 -22.18 -1.36 -7.71
CA GLN A 113 -21.76 -0.45 -6.63
C GLN A 113 -21.74 1.01 -7.09
N LEU A 114 -21.19 1.29 -8.27
CA LEU A 114 -21.20 2.64 -8.86
C LEU A 114 -22.63 3.18 -8.98
N LYS A 115 -23.56 2.37 -9.50
CA LYS A 115 -24.98 2.74 -9.62
C LYS A 115 -25.64 2.96 -8.26
N LYS A 116 -25.39 2.07 -7.29
CA LYS A 116 -25.95 2.18 -5.93
C LYS A 116 -25.59 3.51 -5.27
N TRP A 117 -24.34 3.94 -5.42
CA TRP A 117 -23.81 5.15 -4.79
C TRP A 117 -23.83 6.39 -5.68
N LYS A 118 -24.30 6.25 -6.93
CA LYS A 118 -24.34 7.33 -7.94
C LYS A 118 -22.94 7.93 -8.17
N LEU A 119 -21.96 7.06 -8.34
CA LEU A 119 -20.56 7.41 -8.59
C LEU A 119 -20.20 7.08 -10.04
N ASP A 120 -19.27 7.85 -10.59
CA ASP A 120 -18.72 7.66 -11.93
C ASP A 120 -17.20 7.62 -11.85
N ILE A 121 -16.57 6.68 -12.58
CA ILE A 121 -15.12 6.62 -12.75
C ILE A 121 -14.73 7.55 -13.91
N ARG A 122 -13.73 8.38 -13.69
CA ARG A 122 -13.21 9.32 -14.71
C ARG A 122 -11.79 8.92 -15.11
N PRO A 123 -11.37 9.26 -16.35
CA PRO A 123 -9.97 9.10 -16.74
C PRO A 123 -9.04 9.80 -15.75
N GLY A 124 -8.03 9.06 -15.26
CA GLY A 124 -7.07 9.54 -14.27
C GLY A 124 -7.44 9.27 -12.80
N ASP A 125 -8.64 8.73 -12.51
CA ASP A 125 -9.02 8.35 -11.16
C ASP A 125 -8.24 7.13 -10.65
N VAL A 126 -7.88 7.16 -9.37
CA VAL A 126 -7.48 5.95 -8.63
C VAL A 126 -8.74 5.23 -8.14
N VAL A 127 -8.92 3.98 -8.54
CA VAL A 127 -10.01 3.13 -8.08
C VAL A 127 -9.52 2.24 -6.94
N LEU A 128 -10.07 2.45 -5.75
CA LEU A 128 -9.81 1.66 -4.54
C LEU A 128 -10.92 0.63 -4.36
N PHE A 129 -10.55 -0.62 -4.10
CA PHE A 129 -11.51 -1.67 -3.75
C PHE A 129 -11.40 -1.99 -2.26
N TYR A 130 -12.41 -1.63 -1.49
CA TYR A 130 -12.46 -1.99 -0.07
C TYR A 130 -13.01 -3.41 0.08
N THR A 131 -12.12 -4.35 0.40
CA THR A 131 -12.43 -5.77 0.59
C THR A 131 -12.65 -6.15 2.06
N GLY A 132 -12.26 -5.28 3.00
CA GLY A 132 -12.24 -5.58 4.43
C GLY A 132 -11.18 -6.64 4.83
N HIS A 133 -10.21 -6.93 3.96
CA HIS A 133 -9.22 -8.01 4.17
C HIS A 133 -8.31 -7.74 5.37
N TYR A 134 -7.83 -6.51 5.51
CA TYR A 134 -6.96 -6.10 6.62
C TYR A 134 -7.66 -6.29 7.96
N GLU A 135 -8.86 -5.76 8.12
CA GLU A 135 -9.64 -5.82 9.36
C GLU A 135 -9.96 -7.26 9.78
N ARG A 136 -10.19 -8.15 8.81
CA ARG A 136 -10.58 -9.53 9.09
C ARG A 136 -9.39 -10.42 9.40
N TYR A 137 -8.26 -10.23 8.72
CA TYR A 137 -7.20 -11.23 8.66
C TYR A 137 -5.82 -10.75 9.07
N TYR A 138 -5.58 -9.44 9.26
CA TYR A 138 -4.25 -8.97 9.68
C TYR A 138 -3.80 -9.63 10.99
N GLY A 139 -2.57 -10.11 11.01
CA GLY A 139 -2.00 -10.87 12.14
C GLY A 139 -2.45 -12.35 12.23
N LYS A 140 -3.26 -12.84 11.29
CA LYS A 140 -3.70 -14.24 11.22
C LYS A 140 -3.04 -14.99 10.06
N PRO A 141 -2.89 -16.32 10.13
CA PRO A 141 -2.36 -17.13 9.02
C PRO A 141 -3.10 -16.93 7.68
N GLU A 142 -4.39 -16.64 7.74
CA GLU A 142 -5.28 -16.42 6.60
C GLU A 142 -4.97 -15.13 5.83
N TYR A 143 -4.18 -14.20 6.39
CA TYR A 143 -3.84 -12.93 5.75
C TYR A 143 -3.22 -13.11 4.36
N SER A 144 -2.48 -14.20 4.15
CA SER A 144 -1.80 -14.49 2.89
C SER A 144 -2.63 -15.33 1.90
N SER A 145 -3.83 -15.79 2.29
CA SER A 145 -4.60 -16.77 1.50
C SER A 145 -6.08 -16.46 1.32
N HIS A 146 -6.66 -15.55 2.10
CA HIS A 146 -8.11 -15.29 2.12
C HIS A 146 -8.52 -14.00 1.41
N GLN A 147 -7.68 -13.49 0.50
CA GLN A 147 -8.02 -12.34 -0.33
C GLN A 147 -9.04 -12.71 -1.42
N PRO A 148 -10.04 -11.86 -1.70
CA PRO A 148 -10.74 -11.87 -2.99
C PRO A 148 -9.89 -11.19 -4.08
N GLY A 149 -10.26 -11.37 -5.35
CA GLY A 149 -9.55 -10.75 -6.48
C GLY A 149 -10.45 -10.21 -7.57
N LEU A 150 -9.86 -9.48 -8.51
CA LEU A 150 -10.54 -9.06 -9.73
C LEU A 150 -10.55 -10.19 -10.77
N THR A 151 -11.61 -10.25 -11.59
CA THR A 151 -11.58 -11.04 -12.83
C THR A 151 -10.78 -10.32 -13.91
N ARG A 152 -10.28 -11.07 -14.90
CA ARG A 152 -9.59 -10.50 -16.08
C ARG A 152 -10.43 -9.49 -16.86
N ALA A 153 -11.76 -9.62 -16.84
CA ALA A 153 -12.63 -8.67 -17.54
C ALA A 153 -12.76 -7.32 -16.82
N ALA A 154 -12.32 -7.22 -15.56
CA ALA A 154 -12.34 -6.00 -14.75
C ALA A 154 -11.00 -5.24 -14.76
N THR A 155 -10.01 -5.72 -15.51
CA THR A 155 -8.67 -5.13 -15.69
C THR A 155 -8.48 -4.77 -17.15
#